data_AF-A0A375IS50-F1
#
_entry.id   AF-A0A375IS50-F1
#
_cell.length_a   1.000
_cell.length_b   1.000
_cell.length_c   1.000
_cell.angle_alpha   90.00
_cell.angle_beta   90.00
_cell.angle_gamma   90.00
#
_symmetry.space_group_name_H-M   'P 1'
#
loop_
_entity.id
_entity.type
_entity.pdbx_description
1 polymer ?
#
loop_
_entity_poly.entity_id
_entity_poly.type
_entity_poly.pdbx_seq_one_letter_code
_entity_poly.pdbx_strand_id
1 'polypeptide(L)' 'MYSTPNAQKNAYVQMIACDSVTMLAALEHAQEQGASFMVVENEVVCSLSGTTARGRTYPEAALRAIAKHMATASS' A
#
# COMPACT_ATOMS: atom_id res chain seq x y z
N MET A 1 17.53 -37.37 13.48
CA MET A 1 17.75 -36.14 12.70
C MET A 1 16.45 -35.85 11.97
N TYR A 2 15.69 -34.83 12.39
CA TYR A 2 14.46 -34.46 11.73
C TYR A 2 14.56 -33.01 11.28
N SER A 3 14.35 -32.82 9.98
CA SER A 3 14.55 -31.61 9.21
C SER A 3 13.70 -30.44 9.72
N THR A 4 14.30 -29.25 9.65
CA THR A 4 13.73 -27.96 10.03
C THR A 4 12.38 -27.68 9.37
N PRO A 5 11.34 -27.25 10.11
CA PRO A 5 10.12 -26.78 9.49
C PRO A 5 10.39 -25.45 8.79
N ASN A 6 9.83 -25.36 7.57
CA ASN A 6 9.86 -24.23 6.68
C ASN A 6 9.73 -22.88 7.41
N ALA A 7 10.65 -21.96 7.10
CA ALA A 7 10.51 -20.55 7.37
C ALA A 7 9.34 -20.00 6.54
N GLN A 8 8.12 -20.29 6.99
CA GLN A 8 6.92 -19.63 6.53
C GLN A 8 7.07 -18.19 7.02
N LYS A 9 7.55 -17.31 6.13
CA LYS A 9 7.44 -15.87 6.30
C LYS A 9 5.96 -15.62 6.55
N ASN A 10 5.58 -15.47 7.81
CA ASN A 10 4.31 -14.91 8.21
C ASN A 10 4.32 -13.50 7.64
N ALA A 11 3.91 -13.36 6.38
CA ALA A 11 3.43 -12.10 5.87
C ALA A 11 2.26 -11.75 6.77
N TYR A 12 2.48 -10.83 7.70
CA TYR A 12 1.43 -10.29 8.55
C TYR A 12 0.43 -9.60 7.62
N VAL A 13 -0.53 -10.37 7.11
CA VAL A 13 -1.64 -9.82 6.33
C VAL A 13 -2.58 -9.20 7.36
N GLN A 14 -2.26 -7.96 7.73
CA GLN A 14 -3.15 -7.15 8.56
C GLN A 14 -4.39 -6.85 7.72
N MET A 15 -5.45 -7.61 7.95
CA MET A 15 -6.77 -7.27 7.41
C MET A 15 -7.26 -6.03 8.15
N ILE A 16 -6.92 -4.86 7.62
CA ILE A 16 -7.48 -3.60 8.08
C ILE A 16 -8.92 -3.57 7.55
N ALA A 17 -9.89 -3.78 8.45
CA ALA A 17 -11.27 -3.41 8.19
C ALA A 17 -11.25 -1.92 7.90
N CYS A 18 -11.40 -1.58 6.62
CA CYS A 18 -11.12 -0.26 6.12
C CYS A 18 -12.34 0.61 6.39
N ASP A 19 -12.46 1.10 7.63
CA ASP A 19 -13.38 2.18 7.98
C ASP A 19 -13.05 3.39 7.09
N SER A 20 -14.07 4.06 6.57
CA SER A 20 -13.91 5.20 5.65
C SER A 20 -12.96 6.29 6.18
N VAL A 21 -12.82 6.39 7.51
CA VAL A 21 -11.88 7.30 8.19
C VAL A 21 -10.43 6.93 7.89
N THR A 22 -10.08 5.64 7.91
CA THR A 22 -8.72 5.17 7.60
C THR A 22 -8.40 5.34 6.11
N MET A 23 -9.40 5.19 5.23
CA MET A 23 -9.23 5.50 3.80
C MET A 23 -8.95 6.98 3.56
N LEU A 24 -9.69 7.87 4.23
CA LEU A 24 -9.49 9.31 4.10
C LEU A 24 -8.11 9.72 4.62
N ALA A 25 -7.74 9.23 5.81
CA ALA A 25 -6.42 9.48 6.40
C ALA A 25 -5.28 8.98 5.50
N ALA A 26 -5.44 7.83 4.83
CA ALA A 26 -4.43 7.32 3.89
C ALA A 26 -4.30 8.21 2.64
N LEU A 27 -5.40 8.77 2.15
CA LEU A 27 -5.39 9.71 1.02
C LEU A 27 -4.77 11.05 1.41
N GLU A 28 -5.15 11.61 2.55
CA GLU A 28 -4.58 12.85 3.09
C GLU A 28 -3.08 12.68 3.31
N HIS A 29 -2.66 11.60 3.95
CA HIS A 29 -1.25 11.32 4.19
C HIS A 29 -0.46 11.12 2.88
N ALA A 30 -1.03 10.41 1.90
CA ALA A 30 -0.42 10.28 0.58
C ALA A 30 -0.26 11.66 -0.08
N GLN A 31 -1.29 12.51 -0.03
CA GLN A 31 -1.28 13.85 -0.62
C GLN A 31 -0.29 14.79 0.09
N GLU A 32 -0.18 14.74 1.42
CA GLU A 32 0.83 15.47 2.19
C GLU A 32 2.26 15.11 1.77
N GLN A 33 2.48 13.83 1.43
CA GLN A 33 3.77 13.36 0.91
C GLN A 33 3.95 13.61 -0.59
N GLY A 34 3.03 14.32 -1.25
CA GLY A 34 3.10 14.67 -2.67
C GLY A 34 2.67 13.54 -3.61
N ALA A 35 1.82 12.62 -3.17
CA ALA A 35 1.30 11.57 -4.02
C ALA A 35 0.47 12.14 -5.18
N SER A 36 0.70 11.60 -6.36
CA SER A 36 -0.08 11.88 -7.56
C SER A 36 -0.95 10.68 -7.91
N PHE A 37 -2.22 10.94 -8.19
CA PHE A 37 -3.18 9.92 -8.60
C PHE A 37 -3.48 10.05 -10.09
N MET A 38 -3.46 8.92 -10.79
CA MET A 38 -3.75 8.84 -12.22
C MET A 38 -4.72 7.70 -12.46
N VAL A 39 -5.82 7.96 -13.14
CA VAL A 39 -6.76 6.90 -13.54
C VAL A 39 -6.35 6.37 -14.90
N VAL A 40 -6.12 5.06 -14.99
CA VAL A 40 -5.77 4.37 -16.22
C VAL A 40 -6.83 3.30 -16.46
N GLU A 41 -7.62 3.51 -17.52
CA GLU A 41 -8.78 2.66 -17.88
C GLU A 41 -9.81 2.53 -16.76
N ASN A 42 -9.69 1.47 -15.94
CA ASN A 42 -10.57 1.16 -14.82
C ASN A 42 -9.79 0.91 -13.52
N GLU A 43 -8.54 1.36 -13.46
CA GLU A 43 -7.67 1.29 -12.29
C GLU A 43 -7.19 2.69 -11.89
N VAL A 44 -6.97 2.89 -10.60
CA VAL A 44 -6.32 4.07 -10.06
C VAL A 44 -4.87 3.73 -9.77
N VAL A 45 -3.95 4.53 -10.30
CA VAL A 45 -2.52 4.47 -10.06
C VAL A 45 -2.14 5.61 -9.11
N CYS A 46 -1.63 5.27 -7.93
CA CYS A 46 -1.03 6.23 -7.02
C CYS A 46 0.50 6.17 -7.17
N SER A 47 1.12 7.33 -7.39
CA SER A 47 2.56 7.53 -7.45
C SER A 47 2.98 8.37 -6.26
N LEU A 48 3.72 7.78 -5.33
CA LEU A 48 4.22 8.42 -4.11
C LEU A 48 5.74 8.27 -4.04
N SER A 49 6.49 9.38 -4.01
CA SER A 49 7.96 9.38 -3.84
C SER A 49 8.69 8.33 -4.70
N GLY A 50 8.35 8.25 -5.98
CA GLY A 50 8.93 7.29 -6.94
C GLY A 50 8.36 5.87 -6.89
N THR A 51 7.48 5.58 -5.93
CA THR A 51 6.78 4.30 -5.79
C THR A 51 5.40 4.39 -6.43
N THR A 52 5.12 3.49 -7.38
CA THR A 52 3.79 3.39 -7.99
C THR A 52 3.03 2.16 -7.51
N ALA A 53 1.74 2.34 -7.22
CA ALA A 53 0.82 1.27 -6.89
C ALA A 53 -0.52 1.46 -7.60
N ARG A 54 -1.11 0.33 -7.99
CA ARG A 54 -2.42 0.28 -8.63
C ARG A 54 -3.45 -0.26 -7.66
N GLY A 55 -4.64 0.30 -7.69
CA GLY A 55 -5.80 -0.16 -6.95
C GLY A 55 -7.08 0.08 -7.73
N ARG A 56 -8.14 -0.64 -7.40
CA ARG A 56 -9.46 -0.43 -7.99
C ARG A 56 -10.09 0.89 -7.56
N THR A 57 -9.63 1.45 -6.44
CA THR A 57 -10.10 2.71 -5.88
C THR A 57 -8.92 3.58 -5.45
N TYR A 58 -9.11 4.89 -5.38
CA TYR A 58 -8.12 5.85 -4.88
C TYR A 58 -7.48 5.44 -3.54
N PRO A 59 -8.24 5.08 -2.49
CA PRO A 59 -7.64 4.70 -1.21
C PRO A 59 -6.89 3.37 -1.28
N GLU A 60 -7.33 2.41 -2.11
CA GLU A 60 -6.61 1.14 -2.30
C GLU A 60 -5.26 1.37 -2.99
N ALA A 61 -5.23 2.25 -3.99
CA ALA A 61 -3.99 2.65 -4.66
C ALA A 61 -3.05 3.39 -3.70
N ALA A 62 -3.58 4.31 -2.90
CA ALA A 62 -2.82 5.06 -1.88
C ALA A 62 -2.20 4.13 -0.83
N LEU A 63 -3.00 3.24 -0.23
CA LEU A 63 -2.53 2.31 0.79
C LEU A 63 -1.42 1.40 0.26
N ARG A 64 -1.57 0.88 -0.96
CA ARG A 64 -0.53 0.08 -1.60
C ARG A 64 0.73 0.89 -1.89
N ALA A 65 0.60 2.16 -2.29
CA ALA A 65 1.74 3.03 -2.53
C ALA A 65 2.49 3.34 -1.23
N ILE A 66 1.77 3.66 -0.14
CA ILE A 66 2.33 3.90 1.19
C ILE A 66 3.01 2.64 1.72
N ALA A 67 2.33 1.49 1.65
CA ALA A 67 2.89 0.22 2.12
C ALA A 67 4.19 -0.14 1.36
N LYS A 68 4.21 0.06 0.04
CA LYS A 68 5.43 -0.13 -0.76
C LYS A 68 6.50 0.88 -0.39
N HIS A 69 6.15 2.16 -0.20
CA HIS A 69 7.08 3.21 0.17
C HIS A 69 7.74 2.92 1.53
N MET A 70 6.96 2.48 2.52
CA MET A 70 7.48 2.06 3.83
C MET A 70 8.35 0.81 3.74
N ALA A 71 8.00 -0.16 2.87
CA ALA A 71 8.84 -1.33 2.64
C ALA A 71 10.19 -0.97 2.00
N THR A 72 10.22 0.01 1.09
CA THR A 72 11.46 0.50 0.46
C THR A 72 12.27 1.45 1.35
N ALA A 73 11.63 2.20 2.25
CA ALA A 73 12.30 3.09 3.19
C ALA A 73 13.05 2.34 4.32
N SER A 74 12.90 1.02 4.40
CA SER A 74 13.56 0.15 5.37
C SER A 74 14.82 -0.56 4.84
N SER A 75 15.37 -0.16 3.69
CA SER A 75 16.59 -0.75 3.09
C SER A 75 17.77 0.22 3.05
#